data_AF-A0A8J7LFB5-F1
#
_entry.id   AF-A0A8J7LFB5-F1
#
_cell.length_a   1.000
_cell.length_b   1.000
_cell.length_c   1.000
_cell.angle_alpha   90.00
_cell.angle_beta   90.00
_cell.angle_gamma   90.00
#
_symmetry.space_group_name_H-M   'P 1'
#
loop_
_entity.id
_entity.type
_entity.pdbx_description
1 polymer ?
#
loop_
_entity_poly.entity_id
_entity_poly.type
_entity_poly.pdbx_seq_one_letter_code
_entity_poly.pdbx_strand_id
1 'polypeptide(L)' 'KFQKLDSYICRSQEKNRNEKRHSNFWIGLYGQNWIVAWHECQAWVEELVGFSRNKQAYYQRGLRAMKLIQQAL' A
#
# COMPACT_ATOMS: atom_id res chain seq x y z
N LYS A 1 -16.75 -1.05 41.38
CA LYS A 1 -17.19 -1.45 40.02
C LYS A 1 -15.93 -1.79 39.23
N PHE A 2 -15.67 -3.06 38.93
CA PHE A 2 -14.52 -3.44 38.11
C PHE A 2 -14.80 -3.03 36.67
N GLN A 3 -14.03 -2.07 36.14
CA GLN A 3 -13.97 -1.82 34.71
C GLN A 3 -13.52 -3.13 34.06
N LYS A 4 -14.31 -3.67 33.12
CA LYS A 4 -13.84 -4.77 32.26
C LYS A 4 -12.59 -4.25 31.56
N LEU A 5 -11.44 -4.79 31.94
CA LEU A 5 -10.25 -4.71 31.12
C LEU A 5 -10.57 -5.63 29.94
N ASP A 6 -11.10 -5.09 28.85
CA ASP A 6 -11.23 -5.87 27.63
C ASP A 6 -9.82 -6.37 27.30
N SER A 7 -9.65 -7.70 27.32
CA SER A 7 -8.38 -8.31 26.94
C SER A 7 -8.02 -7.74 25.58
N TYR A 8 -6.79 -7.24 25.42
CA TYR A 8 -6.34 -6.71 24.14
C TYR A 8 -6.57 -7.81 23.10
N ILE A 9 -7.64 -7.67 22.30
CA ILE A 9 -7.99 -8.63 21.28
C ILE A 9 -6.90 -8.47 20.23
N CYS A 10 -5.86 -9.28 20.34
CA CYS A 10 -4.85 -9.40 19.31
C CYS A 10 -5.57 -9.57 17.97
N ARG A 11 -5.14 -8.85 16.93
CA ARG A 11 -5.77 -8.90 15.61
C ARG A 11 -5.90 -10.36 15.19
N SER A 12 -7.11 -10.78 14.83
CA SER A 12 -7.42 -12.13 14.37
C SER A 12 -6.48 -12.52 13.23
N GLN A 13 -5.74 -13.61 13.42
CA GLN A 13 -4.90 -14.18 12.37
C GLN A 13 -5.77 -14.99 11.42
N GLU A 14 -5.69 -14.67 10.12
CA GLU A 14 -6.37 -15.42 9.07
C GLU A 14 -5.65 -16.76 8.84
N LYS A 15 -6.41 -17.85 8.78
CA LYS A 15 -5.87 -19.18 8.46
C LYS A 15 -5.23 -19.13 7.07
N ASN A 16 -3.99 -19.63 6.95
CA ASN A 16 -3.19 -19.71 5.71
C ASN A 16 -2.56 -18.41 5.18
N ARG A 17 -2.50 -17.34 5.98
CA ARG A 17 -1.79 -16.12 5.56
C ARG A 17 -0.28 -16.27 5.78
N ASN A 18 0.50 -16.25 4.70
CA ASN A 18 1.97 -16.28 4.78
C ASN A 18 2.60 -14.90 5.08
N GLU A 19 1.84 -13.82 4.89
CA GLU A 19 2.34 -12.44 5.05
C GLU A 19 1.76 -11.76 6.29
N LYS A 20 2.54 -10.88 6.93
CA LYS A 20 2.06 -10.10 8.08
C LYS A 20 0.89 -9.19 7.66
N ARG A 21 -0.12 -9.07 8.54
CA ARG A 21 -1.21 -8.08 8.37
C ARG A 21 -0.68 -6.69 8.70
N HIS A 22 -0.62 -5.82 7.70
CA HIS A 22 -0.44 -4.38 7.89
C HIS A 22 -1.80 -3.68 7.89
N SER A 23 -1.96 -2.58 8.62
CA SER A 23 -3.19 -1.79 8.54
C SER A 23 -3.24 -1.05 7.20
N ASN A 24 -4.38 -1.15 6.52
CA ASN A 24 -4.64 -0.35 5.31
C ASN A 24 -4.77 1.15 5.60
N PHE A 25 -4.83 1.55 6.88
CA PHE A 25 -4.89 2.94 7.33
C PHE A 25 -3.80 3.82 6.70
N TRP A 26 -2.58 3.30 6.55
CA TRP A 26 -1.47 4.03 5.95
C TRP A 26 -1.72 4.41 4.48
N ILE A 27 -2.50 3.61 3.75
CA ILE A 27 -2.83 3.89 2.34
C ILE A 27 -3.72 5.13 2.24
N GLY A 28 -4.71 5.27 3.14
CA GLY A 28 -5.55 6.48 3.19
C GLY A 28 -4.78 7.70 3.70
N LEU A 29 -3.89 7.52 4.67
CA LEU A 29 -3.13 8.61 5.28
C LEU A 29 -2.03 9.16 4.36
N TYR A 30 -1.37 8.31 3.56
CA TYR A 30 -0.22 8.69 2.73
C TYR A 30 -0.42 8.50 1.22
N GLY A 31 -1.57 8.00 0.79
CA GLY A 31 -1.85 7.75 -0.63
C GLY A 31 -1.67 8.98 -1.50
N GLN A 32 -2.06 10.16 -1.00
CA GLN A 32 -1.87 11.42 -1.70
C GLN A 32 -0.40 11.81 -1.83
N ASN A 33 0.38 11.64 -0.76
CA ASN A 33 1.82 11.91 -0.80
C ASN A 33 2.52 11.01 -1.82
N TRP A 34 2.05 9.76 -1.96
CA TRP A 34 2.59 8.85 -2.96
C TRP A 34 2.30 9.32 -4.39
N ILE A 35 1.10 9.83 -4.69
CA ILE A 35 0.76 10.39 -6.00
C ILE A 35 1.64 11.61 -6.32
N VAL A 36 1.82 12.53 -5.36
CA VAL A 36 2.67 13.71 -5.54
C VAL A 36 4.11 13.30 -5.81
N ALA A 37 4.68 12.43 -4.97
CA ALA A 37 6.05 11.95 -5.14
C ALA A 37 6.23 11.20 -6.48
N TRP A 38 5.21 10.46 -6.92
CA TRP A 38 5.23 9.78 -8.21
C TRP A 38 5.39 10.76 -9.38
N HIS A 39 4.65 11.86 -9.40
CA HIS A 39 4.74 12.85 -10.48
C HIS A 39 6.14 13.47 -10.61
N GLU A 40 6.83 13.67 -9.50
CA GLU A 40 8.20 14.21 -9.48
C GLU A 40 9.25 13.24 -10.06
N CYS A 41 9.06 11.93 -9.87
CA CYS A 41 10.09 10.94 -10.20
C CYS A 41 9.72 9.97 -11.34
N GLN A 42 8.50 10.08 -11.90
CA GLN A 42 7.97 9.11 -12.89
C GLN A 42 8.91 8.89 -14.07
N ALA A 43 9.52 9.96 -14.61
CA ALA A 43 10.37 9.85 -15.80
C ALA A 43 11.59 8.95 -15.55
N TRP A 44 12.25 9.12 -14.40
CA TRP A 44 13.41 8.30 -14.01
C TRP A 44 13.00 6.86 -13.70
N VAL A 45 11.85 6.67 -13.05
CA VAL A 45 11.36 5.32 -12.73
C VAL A 45 10.97 4.57 -14.00
N GLU A 46 10.33 5.23 -14.97
CA GLU A 46 9.95 4.62 -16.25
C GLU A 46 11.17 4.19 -17.05
N GLU A 47 12.22 5.01 -17.08
CA GLU A 47 13.50 4.65 -17.69
C GLU A 47 14.12 3.42 -17.01
N LEU A 48 14.19 3.43 -15.67
CA LEU A 48 14.77 2.34 -14.88
C LEU A 48 13.98 1.03 -15.01
N VAL A 49 12.64 1.11 -15.06
CA VAL A 49 11.77 -0.05 -15.30
C VAL A 49 11.92 -0.56 -16.73
N GLY A 50 12.18 0.32 -17.71
CA GLY A 50 12.49 -0.05 -19.08
C GLY A 50 13.69 -1.00 -19.19
N PHE A 51 14.72 -0.78 -18.37
CA PHE A 51 15.88 -1.68 -18.30
C PHE A 51 15.61 -2.98 -17.54
N SER A 52 14.58 -3.01 -16.69
CA SER A 52 14.30 -4.12 -15.76
C SER A 52 12.95 -4.76 -16.00
N ARG A 53 12.86 -5.68 -16.98
CA ARG A 53 11.62 -6.43 -17.29
C ARG A 53 10.95 -7.07 -16.06
N ASN A 54 11.74 -7.62 -15.15
CA ASN A 54 11.23 -8.27 -13.94
C ASN A 54 10.52 -7.30 -12.98
N LYS A 55 10.78 -5.99 -13.09
CA LYS A 55 10.17 -4.94 -12.27
C LYS A 55 8.90 -4.37 -12.90
N GLN A 56 8.70 -4.58 -14.20
CA GLN A 56 7.56 -4.02 -14.95
C GLN A 56 6.21 -4.45 -14.38
N ALA A 57 6.05 -5.72 -14.00
CA ALA A 57 4.80 -6.21 -13.41
C ALA A 57 4.49 -5.54 -12.06
N TYR A 58 5.50 -5.28 -11.23
CA TYR A 58 5.32 -4.58 -9.96
C TYR A 58 4.99 -3.11 -10.17
N TYR A 59 5.64 -2.49 -11.15
CA TYR A 59 5.38 -1.10 -11.52
C TYR A 59 3.92 -0.91 -12.00
N GLN A 60 3.44 -1.78 -12.89
CA GLN A 60 2.05 -1.75 -13.36
C GLN A 60 1.04 -1.96 -12.22
N ARG A 61 1.35 -2.83 -11.24
CA ARG A 61 0.53 -2.99 -10.02
C ARG A 61 0.47 -1.69 -9.22
N GLY A 62 1.59 -0.96 -9.12
CA GLY A 62 1.65 0.36 -8.50
C GLY A 62 0.77 1.39 -9.20
N LEU A 63 0.85 1.48 -10.54
CA LEU A 63 0.01 2.37 -11.34
C LEU A 63 -1.49 2.07 -11.16
N ARG A 64 -1.87 0.79 -11.11
CA ARG A 64 -3.25 0.39 -10.81
C ARG A 64 -3.68 0.84 -9.42
N ALA A 65 -2.83 0.71 -8.41
CA ALA A 65 -3.13 1.16 -7.06
C ALA A 65 -3.30 2.68 -7.00
N MET A 66 -2.43 3.44 -7.66
CA MET A 66 -2.57 4.90 -7.77
C MET A 66 -3.89 5.32 -8.40
N LYS A 67 -4.29 4.68 -9.51
CA LYS A 67 -5.59 4.94 -10.15
C LYS A 67 -6.76 4.71 -9.20
N LEU A 68 -6.71 3.64 -8.39
CA LEU A 68 -7.76 3.35 -7.40
C LEU A 68 -7.80 4.40 -6.28
N ILE A 69 -6.64 4.88 -5.83
CA ILE A 69 -6.56 5.96 -4.84
C ILE A 69 -7.17 7.24 -5.41
N GLN A 70 -6.81 7.62 -6.64
CA GLN A 70 -7.35 8.80 -7.31
C GLN A 70 -8.86 8.74 -7.53
N GLN A 71 -9.42 7.55 -7.77
CA GLN A 71 -10.87 7.35 -7.91
C GLN A 71 -11.64 7.43 -6.60
N ALA A 72 -10.97 7.21 -5.46
CA ALA A 72 -11.57 7.23 -4.14
C ALA A 72 -11.53 8.62 -3.48
N LEU A 73 -10.85 9.59 -4.10
CA LEU A 73 -10.84 11.01 -3.73
C LEU A 73 -12.02 11.75 -4.38
#